data_AF-A0A3M8FNS1-F1
#
_entry.id   AF-A0A3M8FNS1-F1
#
_cell.length_a   1.000
_cell.length_b   1.000
_cell.length_c   1.000
_cell.angle_alpha   90.00
_cell.angle_beta   90.00
_cell.angle_gamma   90.00
#
_symmetry.space_group_name_H-M   'P 1'
#
loop_
_entity.id
_entity.type
_entity.pdbx_description
1 polymer ?
#
loop_
_entity_poly.entity_id
_entity_poly.type
_entity_poly.pdbx_seq_one_letter_code
_entity_poly.pdbx_strand_id
1 'polypeptide(L)'
;MKKDIAEALDVLQEYRSELKSIYQWAQKMGYTSSKKFSRSFLHHFGERPKDVHDRIWTVATVNALRNSDKETTMYAIARELGFDNDDCMYRFVKRTTQKPK
;
A
#
# COMPACT_ATOMS: atom_id res chain seq x y z
N MET A 1 -15.04 -9.49 13.79
CA MET A 1 -15.60 -8.19 14.22
C MET A 1 -15.15 -7.13 13.22
N LYS A 2 -16.03 -6.22 12.81
CA LYS A 2 -15.67 -5.14 11.88
C LYS A 2 -14.96 -4.03 12.67
N LYS A 3 -13.78 -3.60 12.22
CA LYS A 3 -13.03 -2.50 12.84
C LYS A 3 -13.67 -1.14 12.50
N ASP A 4 -13.41 -0.12 13.31
CA ASP A 4 -13.82 1.25 12.98
C ASP A 4 -13.07 1.71 11.72
N ILE A 5 -13.74 2.47 10.85
CA ILE A 5 -13.08 3.03 9.67
C ILE A 5 -11.99 4.04 10.04
N ALA A 6 -12.09 4.69 11.20
CA ALA A 6 -11.05 5.60 11.71
C ALA A 6 -9.69 4.89 11.89
N GLU A 7 -9.71 3.59 12.22
CA GLU A 7 -8.50 2.76 12.40
C GLU A 7 -7.88 2.30 11.07
N ALA A 8 -8.48 2.63 9.92
CA ALA A 8 -8.06 2.06 8.64
C ALA A 8 -6.60 2.39 8.28
N LEU A 9 -6.16 3.61 8.57
CA LEU A 9 -4.79 4.05 8.30
C LEU A 9 -3.77 3.35 9.20
N ASP A 10 -4.09 3.18 10.48
CA ASP A 10 -3.23 2.49 11.44
C ASP A 10 -3.06 1.02 11.03
N VAL A 11 -4.15 0.36 10.65
CA VAL A 11 -4.12 -1.01 10.14
C VAL A 11 -3.30 -1.12 8.85
N LEU A 12 -3.39 -0.12 7.97
CA LEU A 12 -2.59 -0.11 6.76
C LEU A 12 -1.09 0.00 7.05
N GLN A 13 -0.73 0.84 8.01
CA GLN A 13 0.65 1.07 8.41
C GLN A 13 1.25 -0.14 9.13
N GLU A 14 0.49 -0.76 10.05
CA GLU A 14 0.91 -1.92 10.83
C GLU A 14 1.12 -3.16 9.95
N TYR A 15 0.22 -3.42 9.01
CA TYR A 15 0.24 -4.61 8.16
C TYR A 15 0.68 -4.32 6.73
N ARG A 16 1.48 -3.28 6.52
CA ARG A 16 1.84 -2.78 5.17
C ARG A 16 2.37 -3.90 4.27
N SER A 17 3.33 -4.69 4.71
CA SER A 17 3.93 -5.77 3.90
C SER A 17 2.94 -6.89 3.51
N GLU A 18 1.84 -7.05 4.26
CA GLU A 18 0.80 -8.05 4.00
C GLU A 18 -0.31 -7.52 3.08
N LEU A 19 -0.64 -6.24 3.19
CA LEU A 19 -1.80 -5.62 2.54
C LEU A 19 -1.47 -5.12 1.13
N LYS A 20 -1.17 -6.05 0.21
CA LYS A 20 -0.80 -5.74 -1.19
C LYS A 20 -1.95 -5.18 -2.05
N SER A 21 -3.18 -5.25 -1.56
CA SER A 21 -4.38 -4.82 -2.29
C SER A 21 -5.45 -4.22 -1.38
N ILE A 22 -6.32 -3.39 -1.96
CA ILE A 22 -7.50 -2.83 -1.27
C ILE A 22 -8.45 -3.94 -0.80
N TYR A 23 -8.47 -5.09 -1.49
CA TYR A 23 -9.26 -6.24 -1.06
C TYR A 23 -8.74 -6.83 0.25
N GLN A 24 -7.43 -7.07 0.35
CA GLN A 24 -6.82 -7.56 1.60
C GLN A 24 -6.99 -6.55 2.74
N TRP A 25 -6.83 -5.26 2.45
CA TRP A 25 -7.06 -4.21 3.44
C TRP A 25 -8.51 -4.21 3.94
N ALA A 26 -9.49 -4.32 3.03
CA ALA A 26 -10.90 -4.45 3.37
C ALA A 26 -11.15 -5.69 4.26
N GLN A 27 -10.57 -6.85 3.91
CA GLN A 27 -10.70 -8.06 4.73
C GLN A 27 -10.10 -7.89 6.13
N LYS A 28 -8.92 -7.27 6.25
CA LYS A 28 -8.27 -6.98 7.54
C LYS A 28 -9.11 -6.04 8.42
N MET A 29 -9.88 -5.14 7.80
CA MET A 29 -10.86 -4.27 8.46
C MET A 29 -12.21 -4.94 8.77
N GLY A 30 -12.39 -6.21 8.38
CA GLY A 30 -13.63 -6.97 8.57
C GLY A 30 -14.72 -6.66 7.54
N TYR A 31 -14.38 -6.08 6.40
CA TYR A 31 -15.30 -5.89 5.27
C TYR A 31 -15.27 -7.11 4.34
N THR A 32 -16.46 -7.59 3.95
CA THR A 32 -16.61 -8.66 2.94
C THR A 32 -16.48 -8.17 1.50
N SER A 33 -16.47 -6.86 1.29
CA SER A 33 -16.42 -6.26 -0.04
C SER A 33 -15.52 -5.03 -0.03
N SER A 34 -14.52 -5.05 -0.92
CA SER A 34 -13.64 -3.90 -1.18
C SER A 34 -14.43 -2.67 -1.64
N LYS A 35 -15.54 -2.84 -2.38
CA LYS A 35 -16.40 -1.73 -2.79
C LYS A 35 -17.07 -1.04 -1.59
N LYS A 36 -17.55 -1.82 -0.61
CA LYS A 36 -18.13 -1.28 0.63
C LYS A 36 -17.07 -0.56 1.46
N PHE A 37 -15.90 -1.17 1.61
CA PHE A 37 -14.77 -0.55 2.28
C PHE A 37 -14.39 0.79 1.62
N SER A 38 -14.19 0.81 0.30
CA SER A 38 -13.81 2.03 -0.41
C SER A 38 -14.83 3.15 -0.31
N ARG A 39 -16.13 2.83 -0.21
CA ARG A 39 -17.17 3.84 0.02
C ARG A 39 -17.12 4.39 1.44
N SER A 40 -17.00 3.53 2.45
CA SER A 40 -16.84 3.96 3.85
C SER A 40 -15.58 4.79 4.04
N PHE A 41 -14.46 4.33 3.47
CA PHE A 41 -13.18 5.02 3.53
C PHE A 41 -13.26 6.40 2.90
N LEU A 42 -13.80 6.50 1.67
CA LEU A 42 -13.97 7.79 1.00
C LEU A 42 -14.87 8.74 1.79
N HIS A 43 -15.97 8.23 2.37
CA HIS A 43 -16.87 9.06 3.16
C HIS A 43 -16.20 9.62 4.42
N HIS A 44 -15.33 8.85 5.05
CA HIS A 44 -14.64 9.25 6.27
C HIS A 44 -13.41 10.13 6.01
N PHE A 45 -12.55 9.75 5.07
CA PHE A 45 -11.26 10.41 4.81
C PHE A 45 -11.27 11.40 3.65
N GLY A 46 -12.33 11.44 2.83
CA GLY A 46 -12.42 12.33 1.67
C GLY A 46 -11.57 11.93 0.45
N GLU A 47 -10.77 10.87 0.55
CA GLU A 47 -9.91 10.36 -0.53
C GLU A 47 -10.14 8.86 -0.79
N ARG A 48 -9.80 8.38 -2.00
CA ARG A 48 -9.97 6.96 -2.33
C ARG A 48 -8.88 6.15 -1.62
N PRO A 49 -9.20 4.95 -1.08
CA PRO A 49 -8.19 4.12 -0.43
C PRO A 49 -7.07 3.70 -1.38
N LYS A 50 -7.34 3.60 -2.70
CA LYS A 50 -6.32 3.32 -3.70
C LYS A 50 -5.23 4.40 -3.74
N ASP A 51 -5.62 5.67 -3.72
CA ASP A 51 -4.69 6.79 -3.82
C ASP A 51 -3.83 6.87 -2.55
N VAL A 52 -4.45 6.62 -1.39
CA VAL A 52 -3.76 6.52 -0.10
C VAL A 52 -2.77 5.37 -0.04
N HIS A 53 -3.20 4.18 -0.48
CA HIS A 53 -2.38 2.98 -0.53
C HIS A 53 -1.16 3.20 -1.43
N ASP A 54 -1.38 3.66 -2.66
CA ASP A 54 -0.30 3.94 -3.62
C ASP A 54 0.66 5.02 -3.07
N ARG A 55 0.15 6.07 -2.40
CA ARG A 55 0.97 7.12 -1.76
C ARG A 55 1.86 6.56 -0.65
N ILE A 56 1.29 5.78 0.27
CA ILE A 56 2.04 5.19 1.39
C ILE A 56 3.13 4.25 0.88
N TRP A 57 2.81 3.39 -0.08
CA TRP A 57 3.81 2.49 -0.68
C TRP A 57 4.88 3.25 -1.45
N THR A 58 4.53 4.32 -2.14
CA THR A 58 5.50 5.14 -2.87
C THR A 58 6.49 5.77 -1.89
N VAL A 59 6.01 6.35 -0.79
CA VAL A 59 6.86 6.92 0.26
C VAL A 59 7.76 5.83 0.88
N ALA A 60 7.19 4.67 1.21
CA ALA A 60 7.94 3.55 1.74
C ALA A 60 9.05 3.08 0.79
N THR A 61 8.74 2.95 -0.49
CA THR A 61 9.69 2.52 -1.53
C THR A 61 10.80 3.54 -1.68
N VAL A 62 10.48 4.84 -1.75
CA VAL A 62 11.47 5.91 -1.84
C VAL A 62 12.38 5.93 -0.61
N ASN A 63 11.84 5.74 0.59
CA ASN A 63 12.62 5.71 1.82
C ASN A 63 13.55 4.49 1.86
N ALA A 64 13.06 3.31 1.48
CA ALA A 64 13.89 2.11 1.43
C ALA A 64 15.04 2.25 0.41
N LEU A 65 14.78 2.82 -0.77
CA LEU A 65 15.82 3.07 -1.78
C LEU A 65 16.84 4.13 -1.34
N ARG A 66 16.43 5.11 -0.53
CA ARG A 66 17.33 6.17 -0.03
C ARG A 66 18.21 5.69 1.11
N ASN A 67 17.70 4.79 1.93
CA ASN A 67 18.36 4.34 3.15
C ASN A 67 19.05 2.98 2.99
N SER A 68 18.93 2.32 1.83
CA SER A 68 19.62 1.06 1.55
C SER A 68 21.11 1.28 1.37
N ASP A 69 21.92 0.43 1.99
CA ASP A 69 23.36 0.39 1.77
C ASP A 69 23.67 -0.11 0.35
N LYS A 70 24.89 0.18 -0.14
CA LYS A 70 25.33 -0.20 -1.51
C LYS A 70 25.30 -1.71 -1.77
N GLU A 71 25.29 -2.53 -0.72
CA GLU A 71 25.27 -3.98 -0.79
C GLU A 71 23.84 -4.55 -0.83
N THR A 72 22.83 -3.75 -0.47
CA THR A 72 21.44 -4.22 -0.49
C THR A 72 20.96 -4.37 -1.94
N THR A 73 20.52 -5.58 -2.28
CA THR A 73 19.98 -5.85 -3.60
C THR A 73 18.57 -5.28 -3.76
N MET A 74 18.19 -4.89 -4.97
CA MET A 74 16.82 -4.45 -5.28
C MET A 74 15.77 -5.51 -4.94
N TYR A 75 16.14 -6.79 -5.11
CA TYR A 75 15.31 -7.92 -4.70
C TYR A 75 15.05 -7.93 -3.19
N ALA A 76 16.08 -7.71 -2.36
CA ALA A 76 15.92 -7.66 -0.91
C ALA A 76 14.97 -6.52 -0.48
N ILE A 77 15.15 -5.32 -1.04
CA ILE A 77 14.28 -4.16 -0.81
C ILE A 77 12.84 -4.48 -1.21
N ALA A 78 12.64 -5.09 -2.39
CA ALA A 78 11.33 -5.45 -2.88
C ALA A 78 10.62 -6.43 -1.93
N ARG A 79 11.32 -7.45 -1.44
CA ARG A 79 10.78 -8.43 -0.49
C ARG A 79 10.40 -7.81 0.85
N GLU A 80 11.22 -6.92 1.40
CA GLU A 80 10.93 -6.21 2.65
C GLU A 80 9.66 -5.34 2.52
N LEU A 81 9.49 -4.70 1.37
CA LEU A 81 8.32 -3.87 1.07
C LEU A 81 7.06 -4.70 0.72
N GLY A 82 7.16 -6.03 0.66
CA GLY A 82 6.05 -6.93 0.36
C GLY A 82 5.80 -7.17 -1.13
N PHE A 83 6.70 -6.75 -2.02
CA PHE A 83 6.64 -7.13 -3.44
C PHE A 83 7.15 -8.56 -3.64
N ASP A 84 6.66 -9.23 -4.68
CA ASP A 84 7.09 -10.60 -4.98
C ASP A 84 8.53 -10.66 -5.50
N ASN A 85 8.92 -9.64 -6.27
CA ASN A 85 10.25 -9.40 -6.82
C ASN A 85 10.45 -7.89 -7.13
N ASP A 86 11.67 -7.54 -7.53
CA ASP A 86 12.09 -6.20 -7.94
C ASP A 86 11.39 -5.71 -9.22
N ASP A 87 11.04 -6.61 -10.14
CA ASP A 87 10.23 -6.28 -11.32
C ASP A 87 8.83 -5.73 -10.94
N CYS A 88 8.16 -6.36 -9.98
CA CYS A 88 6.87 -5.91 -9.46
C CYS A 88 6.99 -4.54 -8.78
N MET A 89 8.06 -4.33 -8.01
CA MET A 89 8.37 -3.03 -7.40
C MET A 89 8.62 -1.96 -8.47
N TYR A 90 9.42 -2.25 -9.51
CA TYR A 90 9.68 -1.34 -10.61
C TYR A 90 8.40 -0.95 -11.35
N ARG A 91 7.54 -1.91 -11.69
CA ARG A 91 6.23 -1.64 -12.33
C ARG A 91 5.34 -0.78 -11.46
N PHE A 92 5.33 -1.01 -10.14
CA PHE A 92 4.60 -0.19 -9.19
C PHE A 92 5.09 1.26 -9.23
N VAL A 93 6.40 1.49 -9.04
CA VAL A 93 7.01 2.83 -9.06
C VAL A 93 6.72 3.52 -10.38
N LYS A 94 6.97 2.84 -11.50
CA LYS A 94 6.72 3.38 -12.84
C LYS A 94 5.28 3.86 -13.01
N ARG A 95 4.30 3.07 -12.53
CA ARG A 95 2.88 3.42 -12.60
C ARG A 95 2.52 4.59 -11.68
N THR A 96 3.11 4.68 -10.49
CA THR A 96 2.75 5.72 -9.51
C THR A 96 3.47 7.05 -9.76
N THR A 97 4.63 7.05 -10.43
CA THR A 97 5.41 8.26 -10.68
C THR A 97 5.31 8.82 -12.09
N GLN A 98 4.85 8.04 -13.08
CA GLN A 98 4.66 8.56 -14.44
C GLN A 98 3.28 9.22 -14.57
N LYS A 99 3.27 10.50 -14.96
CA LYS A 99 2.03 11.20 -15.32
C LYS A 99 1.39 10.52 -16.54
N PRO A 100 0.07 10.35 -16.59
CA PRO A 100 -0.61 9.93 -17.81
C PRO A 100 -0.29 10.93 -18.93
N LYS A 101 0.02 10.41 -20.12
CA LYS A 101 0.19 11.21 -21.34
C LYS A 101 -1.12 11.86 -21.75
#